data_AF-A0A497K1C1-F1
#
_entry.id   AF-A0A497K1C1-F1
#
_cell.length_a   1.000
_cell.length_b   1.000
_cell.length_c   1.000
_cell.angle_alpha   90.00
_cell.angle_beta   90.00
_cell.angle_gamma   90.00
#
_symmetry.space_group_name_H-M   'P 1'
#
loop_
_entity.id
_entity.type
_entity.pdbx_description
1 polymer ?
#
loop_
_entity_poly.entity_id
_entity_poly.type
_entity_poly.pdbx_seq_one_letter_code
_entity_poly.pdbx_strand_id
1 'polypeptide(L)'
;MAKFKIIISDPETGKARSVELEGERAVPLIGRRIGDVIDGAIVGLSGCKVLITGGTDSSGFPMRPDIHGGIKTRVLLSKGVGYRARGARKDRRRKTVRGNMITEDIAQINMKIIERPGKAEKE
;
A
#
# COMPACT_ATOMS: atom_id res chain seq x y z
N MET A 1 -15.46 12.90 2.00
CA MET A 1 -14.54 12.43 3.06
C MET A 1 -13.80 11.23 2.52
N ALA A 2 -12.47 11.22 2.63
CA ALA A 2 -11.67 10.09 2.16
C ALA A 2 -11.94 8.87 3.06
N LYS A 3 -12.56 7.84 2.48
CA LYS A 3 -12.79 6.56 3.13
C LYS A 3 -11.69 5.61 2.67
N PHE A 4 -10.74 5.31 3.54
CA PHE A 4 -9.66 4.39 3.22
C PHE A 4 -9.98 3.00 3.72
N LYS A 5 -9.95 2.02 2.83
CA LYS A 5 -9.93 0.61 3.21
C LYS A 5 -8.49 0.19 3.45
N ILE A 6 -8.12 -0.08 4.69
CA ILE A 6 -6.78 -0.54 5.04
C ILE A 6 -6.80 -2.05 5.21
N ILE A 7 -5.93 -2.73 4.47
CA ILE A 7 -5.70 -4.16 4.64
C ILE A 7 -4.39 -4.33 5.41
N ILE A 8 -4.48 -4.91 6.59
CA ILE A 8 -3.33 -5.21 7.44
C ILE A 8 -3.07 -6.70 7.35
N SER A 9 -1.92 -7.06 6.80
CA SER A 9 -1.45 -8.44 6.74
C SER A 9 -0.49 -8.73 7.88
N ASP A 10 -0.78 -9.80 8.60
CA ASP A 10 0.14 -10.39 9.57
C ASP A 10 0.94 -11.52 8.90
N PRO A 11 2.26 -11.35 8.68
CA PRO A 11 3.09 -12.38 8.07
C PRO A 11 3.27 -13.62 8.95
N GLU A 12 3.13 -13.53 10.27
CA GLU A 12 3.34 -14.68 11.16
C GLU A 12 2.14 -15.63 11.17
N THR A 13 0.92 -15.09 11.25
CA THR A 13 -0.30 -15.92 11.24
C THR A 13 -0.86 -16.12 9.83
N GLY A 14 -0.35 -15.40 8.83
CA GLY A 14 -0.87 -15.42 7.47
C GLY A 14 -2.27 -14.81 7.32
N LYS A 15 -2.80 -14.18 8.37
CA LYS A 15 -4.14 -13.59 8.37
C LYS A 15 -4.09 -12.13 7.93
N ALA A 16 -5.08 -11.73 7.14
CA ALA A 16 -5.31 -10.34 6.76
C ALA A 16 -6.59 -9.83 7.44
N ARG A 17 -6.53 -8.62 7.97
CA ARG A 17 -7.70 -7.92 8.53
C ARG A 17 -7.94 -6.64 7.73
N SER A 18 -9.21 -6.34 7.45
CA SER A 18 -9.61 -5.08 6.85
C SER A 18 -10.15 -4.14 7.91
N VAL A 19 -9.62 -2.92 7.95
CA VAL A 19 -10.08 -1.83 8.80
C VAL A 19 -10.51 -0.68 7.89
N GLU A 20 -11.69 -0.13 8.13
CA GLU A 20 -12.14 1.09 7.46
C GLU A 20 -11.74 2.29 8.32
N LEU A 21 -10.98 3.22 7.75
CA LEU A 21 -10.66 4.49 8.40
C LEU A 21 -11.38 5.63 7.69
N GLU A 22 -11.95 6.52 8.51
CA GLU A 22 -12.63 7.73 8.06
C GLU A 22 -11.85 8.98 8.48
N GLY A 23 -11.83 9.96 7.59
CA GLY A 23 -11.54 11.38 7.86
C GLY A 23 -10.30 11.66 8.71
N GLU A 24 -10.47 11.75 10.03
CA GLU A 24 -9.47 12.23 10.97
C GLU A 24 -8.27 11.28 11.15
N ARG A 25 -8.51 9.96 11.14
CA ARG A 25 -7.43 8.96 11.26
C ARG A 25 -6.65 8.78 9.96
N ALA A 26 -7.18 9.31 8.86
CA ALA A 26 -6.59 9.17 7.54
C ALA A 26 -5.66 10.31 7.16
N VAL A 27 -5.82 11.50 7.76
CA VAL A 27 -4.94 12.66 7.52
C VAL A 27 -3.45 12.32 7.69
N PRO A 28 -3.01 11.58 8.73
CA PRO A 28 -1.60 11.25 8.92
C PRO A 28 -1.02 10.28 7.87
N LEU A 29 -1.87 9.58 7.13
CA LEU A 29 -1.46 8.65 6.07
C LEU A 29 -1.22 9.37 4.74
N ILE A 30 -1.84 10.54 4.55
CA ILE A 30 -1.66 11.35 3.35
C ILE A 30 -0.24 11.92 3.34
N GLY A 31 0.45 11.83 2.19
CA GLY A 31 1.83 12.26 2.03
C GLY A 31 2.89 11.20 2.39
N ARG A 32 2.49 10.08 3.01
CA ARG A 32 3.39 8.95 3.23
C ARG A 32 3.69 8.20 1.93
N ARG A 33 4.84 7.53 1.89
CA ARG A 33 5.27 6.75 0.73
C ARG A 33 5.14 5.26 0.99
N ILE A 34 5.03 4.50 -0.10
CA ILE A 34 5.25 3.05 -0.06
C ILE A 34 6.68 2.78 0.43
N GLY A 35 6.79 1.90 1.42
CA GLY A 35 8.04 1.57 2.11
C GLY A 35 8.22 2.29 3.44
N ASP A 36 7.36 3.28 3.77
CA ASP A 36 7.43 3.94 5.07
C ASP A 36 6.86 3.05 6.18
N VAL A 37 7.51 3.10 7.34
CA VAL A 37 7.06 2.46 8.57
C VAL A 37 6.28 3.49 9.40
N ILE A 38 5.09 3.10 9.83
CA ILE A 38 4.18 3.91 10.65
C ILE A 38 3.78 3.13 11.90
N ASP A 39 3.41 3.88 12.94
CA ASP A 39 2.86 3.28 14.15
C ASP A 39 1.46 2.73 13.90
N GLY A 40 1.26 1.47 14.27
CA GLY A 40 -0.02 0.77 14.15
C GLY A 40 -1.14 1.38 14.99
N ALA A 41 -0.81 2.28 15.93
CA ALA A 41 -1.77 3.07 16.70
C ALA A 41 -2.75 3.83 15.79
N ILE A 42 -2.30 4.32 14.63
CA ILE A 42 -3.14 5.04 13.64
C ILE A 42 -4.26 4.14 13.11
N VAL A 43 -4.02 2.82 13.04
CA VAL A 43 -4.95 1.82 12.50
C VAL A 43 -5.61 0.99 13.62
N GLY A 44 -5.46 1.40 14.88
CA GLY A 44 -6.03 0.71 16.04
C GLY A 44 -5.26 -0.55 16.47
N LEU A 45 -4.04 -0.74 15.98
CA LEU A 45 -3.10 -1.79 16.43
C LEU A 45 -2.02 -1.17 17.31
N SER A 46 -2.40 -0.87 18.55
CA SER A 46 -1.51 -0.27 19.55
C SER A 46 -0.25 -1.13 19.75
N GLY A 47 0.92 -0.47 19.68
CA GLY A 47 2.24 -1.06 19.92
C GLY A 47 2.83 -1.92 18.79
N CYS A 48 2.15 -2.06 17.64
CA CYS A 48 2.74 -2.69 16.46
C CYS A 48 3.35 -1.64 15.52
N LYS A 49 4.45 -1.95 14.83
CA LYS A 49 4.89 -1.17 13.66
C LYS A 49 4.37 -1.80 12.38
N VAL A 50 3.82 -0.97 11.50
CA VAL A 50 3.30 -1.42 10.20
C VAL A 50 3.99 -0.71 9.04
N LEU A 51 4.29 -1.47 8.01
CA LEU A 51 4.93 -1.03 6.78
C LEU A 51 3.89 -0.85 5.69
N ILE A 52 3.94 0.27 5.00
CA ILE A 52 3.11 0.50 3.81
C ILE A 52 3.74 -0.26 2.64
N THR A 53 3.04 -1.27 2.13
CA THR A 53 3.54 -2.11 1.03
C THR A 53 3.01 -1.69 -0.34
N GLY A 54 1.84 -1.05 -0.38
CA GLY A 54 1.23 -0.59 -1.62
C GLY A 54 -0.19 -0.12 -1.41
N GLY A 55 -0.90 0.07 -2.52
CA GLY A 55 -2.29 0.50 -2.52
C GLY A 55 -2.87 0.54 -3.92
N THR A 56 -4.16 0.88 -3.97
CA THR A 56 -4.93 0.98 -5.20
C THR A 56 -5.70 2.30 -5.20
N ASP A 57 -5.60 3.01 -6.31
CA ASP A 57 -6.37 4.22 -6.60
C ASP A 57 -7.88 3.92 -6.70
N SER A 58 -8.73 4.92 -6.48
CA SER A 58 -10.19 4.83 -6.70
C SER A 58 -10.57 4.34 -8.10
N SER A 59 -9.75 4.64 -9.12
CA SER A 59 -9.95 4.15 -10.49
C SER A 59 -9.43 2.72 -10.73
N GLY A 60 -8.95 2.02 -9.70
CA GLY A 60 -8.40 0.66 -9.80
C GLY A 60 -6.96 0.57 -10.29
N PHE A 61 -6.24 1.70 -10.39
CA PHE A 61 -4.83 1.68 -10.76
C PHE A 61 -3.95 1.33 -9.56
N PRO A 62 -3.03 0.36 -9.69
CA PRO A 62 -2.12 0.02 -8.61
C PRO A 62 -1.06 1.11 -8.43
N MET A 63 -0.65 1.31 -7.19
CA MET A 63 0.51 2.12 -6.86
C MET A 63 1.81 1.37 -7.15
N ARG A 64 2.84 2.10 -7.55
CA ARG A 64 4.17 1.53 -7.84
C ARG A 64 5.26 2.31 -7.11
N PRO A 65 6.14 1.64 -6.33
CA PRO A 65 7.14 2.32 -5.49
C PRO A 65 8.16 3.13 -6.31
N ASP A 66 8.48 2.68 -7.52
CA ASP A 66 9.46 3.31 -8.42
C ASP A 66 9.04 4.71 -8.91
N ILE A 67 7.73 5.02 -8.91
CA ILE A 67 7.20 6.26 -9.47
C ILE A 67 6.98 7.23 -8.33
N HIS A 68 7.67 8.36 -8.38
CA HIS A 68 7.60 9.37 -7.34
C HIS A 68 6.33 10.22 -7.45
N GLY A 69 5.80 10.60 -6.29
CA GLY A 69 4.68 11.53 -6.18
C GLY A 69 3.32 10.85 -6.20
N GLY A 70 2.27 11.68 -6.14
CA GLY A 70 0.88 11.24 -6.06
C GLY A 70 0.16 11.20 -7.40
N ILE A 71 0.85 11.30 -8.55
CA ILE A 71 0.22 11.44 -9.87
C ILE A 71 -0.04 10.09 -10.56
N LYS A 72 -0.93 10.12 -11.57
CA LYS A 72 -1.14 9.01 -12.50
C LYS A 72 -0.23 9.19 -13.71
N THR A 73 0.62 8.22 -13.98
CA THR A 73 1.56 8.25 -15.12
C THR A 73 1.39 7.03 -16.01
N ARG A 74 1.50 7.22 -17.33
CA ARG A 74 1.60 6.12 -18.29
C ARG A 74 3.05 5.72 -18.49
N VAL A 75 3.40 4.50 -18.10
CA VAL A 75 4.75 3.94 -18.27
C VAL A 75 4.71 2.70 -19.16
N LEU A 76 5.79 2.49 -19.92
CA LEU A 76 5.95 1.31 -20.77
C LEU A 76 6.48 0.14 -19.92
N LEU A 77 5.59 -0.77 -19.52
CA LEU A 77 5.92 -1.91 -18.68
C LEU A 77 6.19 -3.16 -19.50
N SER A 78 7.19 -3.93 -19.08
CA SER A 78 7.51 -5.27 -19.60
C SER A 78 7.03 -6.37 -18.65
N LYS A 79 7.14 -6.15 -17.33
CA LYS A 79 6.70 -7.08 -16.27
C LYS A 79 6.49 -6.33 -14.94
N GLY A 80 5.73 -6.92 -14.02
CA GLY A 80 5.63 -6.50 -12.62
C GLY A 80 4.28 -5.86 -12.24
N VAL A 81 4.31 -4.99 -11.23
CA VAL A 81 3.11 -4.34 -10.69
C VAL A 81 2.43 -3.49 -11.77
N GLY A 82 1.13 -3.73 -12.01
CA GLY A 82 0.35 -3.07 -13.06
C GLY A 82 0.43 -3.71 -14.45
N TYR A 83 1.30 -4.70 -14.66
CA TYR A 83 1.34 -5.45 -15.92
C TYR A 83 1.78 -6.90 -15.72
N ARG A 84 0.80 -7.81 -15.82
CA ARG A 84 1.04 -9.25 -15.92
C ARG A 84 1.13 -9.61 -17.41
N ALA A 85 2.36 -9.83 -17.88
CA ALA A 85 2.59 -10.32 -19.24
C ALA A 85 1.84 -11.65 -19.44
N ARG A 86 1.08 -11.76 -20.52
CA ARG A 86 0.41 -13.00 -20.95
C ARG A 86 1.06 -13.45 -22.26
N GLY A 87 1.63 -14.65 -22.28
CA GLY A 87 2.27 -15.24 -23.46
C GLY A 87 3.80 -15.26 -23.43
N ALA A 88 4.40 -16.03 -24.34
CA ALA A 88 5.85 -16.23 -24.45
C ALA A 88 6.60 -15.02 -25.04
N ARG A 89 5.90 -14.13 -25.76
CA ARG A 89 6.49 -12.87 -26.24
C ARG A 89 6.53 -11.85 -25.11
N LYS A 90 7.72 -11.26 -24.91
CA LYS A 90 7.98 -10.18 -23.94
C LYS A 90 7.37 -8.86 -24.41
N ASP A 91 6.07 -8.83 -24.63
CA ASP A 91 5.38 -7.67 -25.16
C ASP A 91 5.34 -6.57 -24.10
N ARG A 92 5.87 -5.39 -24.47
CA ARG A 92 5.86 -4.20 -23.62
C ARG A 92 4.58 -3.43 -23.90
N ARG A 93 3.82 -3.10 -22.86
CA ARG A 93 2.57 -2.31 -23.00
C ARG A 93 2.63 -1.05 -22.16
N ARG A 94 2.19 0.07 -22.73
CA ARG A 94 1.97 1.29 -21.96
C ARG A 94 0.74 1.10 -21.07
N LYS A 95 0.92 1.27 -19.77
CA LYS A 95 -0.15 1.16 -18.76
C LYS A 95 -0.09 2.36 -17.83
N THR A 96 -1.26 2.80 -17.38
CA THR A 96 -1.39 3.84 -16.36
C THR A 96 -1.21 3.20 -14.98
N VAL A 97 -0.41 3.84 -14.15
CA VAL A 97 -0.13 3.44 -12.76
C VAL A 97 -0.12 4.68 -11.88
N ARG A 98 -0.35 4.50 -10.58
CA ARG A 98 -0.24 5.57 -9.58
C ARG A 98 1.17 5.60 -9.01
N GLY A 99 1.65 6.77 -8.65
CA GLY A 99 2.91 6.94 -7.94
C GLY A 99 2.89 6.36 -6.52
N ASN A 100 3.99 6.54 -5.81
CA ASN A 100 4.29 5.92 -4.53
C ASN A 100 3.75 6.70 -3.33
N MET A 101 3.31 7.94 -3.52
CA MET A 101 2.78 8.78 -2.45
C MET A 101 1.29 8.56 -2.25
N ILE A 102 0.86 8.47 -0.99
CA ILE A 102 -0.54 8.34 -0.63
C ILE A 102 -1.22 9.71 -0.73
N THR A 103 -2.31 9.76 -1.48
CA THR A 103 -3.18 10.93 -1.69
C THR A 103 -4.63 10.57 -1.36
N GLU A 104 -5.49 11.57 -1.25
CA GLU A 104 -6.92 11.41 -0.96
C GLU A 104 -7.68 10.54 -1.98
N ASP A 105 -7.20 10.46 -3.23
CA ASP A 105 -7.82 9.67 -4.30
C ASP A 105 -7.69 8.14 -4.12
N ILE A 106 -6.91 7.67 -3.15
CA ILE A 106 -6.66 6.25 -2.94
C ILE A 106 -7.85 5.61 -2.24
N ALA A 107 -8.29 4.46 -2.75
CA ALA A 107 -9.39 3.70 -2.16
C ALA A 107 -8.89 2.68 -1.13
N GLN A 108 -7.74 2.04 -1.41
CA GLN A 108 -7.22 0.96 -0.58
C GLN A 108 -5.72 1.11 -0.32
N ILE A 109 -5.31 0.87 0.91
CA ILE A 109 -3.91 0.83 1.33
C ILE A 109 -3.60 -0.55 1.91
N ASN A 110 -2.47 -1.13 1.49
CA ASN A 110 -1.99 -2.43 1.97
C ASN A 110 -0.80 -2.24 2.91
N MET A 111 -0.93 -2.76 4.12
CA MET A 111 0.06 -2.67 5.18
C MET A 111 0.50 -4.05 5.65
N LYS A 112 1.75 -4.17 6.06
CA LYS A 112 2.34 -5.38 6.63
C LYS A 112 2.83 -5.09 8.04
N ILE A 113 2.50 -5.94 9.01
CA ILE A 113 3.04 -5.83 10.37
C ILE A 113 4.52 -6.26 10.35
N ILE A 114 5.43 -5.40 10.83
CA ILE A 114 6.86 -5.73 11.00
C ILE A 114 7.14 -6.11 12.45
N GLU A 115 6.69 -5.27 13.40
CA GLU A 115 6.97 -5.48 14.83
C GLU A 115 5.64 -5.58 15.60
N ARG A 116 5.59 -6.51 16.56
CA ARG A 116 4.49 -6.67 17.51
C ARG A 116 4.94 -6.31 18.93
N PRO A 117 4.09 -5.68 19.75
CA PRO A 117 4.34 -5.56 21.17
C PRO A 117 4.03 -6.93 21.79
N GLY A 118 5.06 -7.72 22.07
CA GLY A 118 4.91 -9.03 22.73
C GLY A 118 5.67 -10.20 22.13
N LYS A 119 6.47 -10.00 21.07
CA LYS A 119 7.57 -10.93 20.75
C LYS A 119 8.88 -10.17 20.80
N ALA A 120 9.35 -9.98 22.03
CA ALA A 120 10.77 -9.96 22.28
C ALA A 120 11.36 -11.31 21.80
N GLU A 121 12.55 -11.22 21.22
CA GLU A 121 13.53 -12.29 21.04
C GLU A 121 13.17 -13.45 20.09
N LYS A 122 13.93 -13.53 19.01
CA LYS A 122 14.60 -14.79 18.67
C LYS A 122 16.09 -14.51 18.48
N GLU A 123 16.82 -14.92 19.51
CA GLU A 123 18.24 -15.30 19.51
C GLU A 123 18.56 -16.27 18.36
#